data_AF-A0A7C5DME6-F1
#
_entry.id   AF-A0A7C5DME6-F1
#
_cell.length_a   1.000
_cell.length_b   1.000
_cell.length_c   1.000
_cell.angle_alpha   90.00
_cell.angle_beta   90.00
_cell.angle_gamma   90.00
#
_symmetry.space_group_name_H-M   'P 1'
#
loop_
_entity.id
_entity.type
_entity.pdbx_description
1 polymer ?
#
loop_
_entity_poly.entity_id
_entity_poly.type
_entity_poly.pdbx_seq_one_letter_code
_entity_poly.pdbx_strand_id
1 'polypeptide(L)' 'MVDLSPELVTILMFGGLLLLIATGYPLAFILIGLGMGTGLLLYGTAVFELFRLRSYGILASFIFMAVPLFVFMG' A
#
# COMPACT_ATOMS: atom_id res chain seq x y z
N MET A 1 -7.30 1.26 18.96
CA MET A 1 -8.02 1.64 17.72
C MET A 1 -8.48 3.06 17.95
N VAL A 2 -8.02 3.98 17.11
CA VAL A 2 -8.35 5.41 17.26
C VAL A 2 -9.62 5.68 16.46
N ASP A 3 -10.64 6.22 17.12
CA ASP A 3 -11.86 6.65 16.44
C ASP A 3 -11.58 7.96 15.69
N LEU A 4 -11.31 7.82 14.39
CA LEU A 4 -11.10 8.93 13.46
C LEU A 4 -12.34 9.09 12.59
N SER A 5 -12.74 10.34 12.34
CA SER A 5 -13.80 10.62 11.37
C SER A 5 -13.33 10.27 9.95
N PRO A 6 -14.25 9.89 9.03
CA PRO A 6 -13.89 9.56 7.65
C PRO A 6 -13.16 10.71 6.92
N GLU A 7 -13.48 11.95 7.24
CA GLU A 7 -12.85 13.15 6.68
C GLU A 7 -11.37 13.21 7.11
N LEU A 8 -11.08 12.94 8.38
CA LEU A 8 -9.70 12.92 8.89
C LEU A 8 -8.89 11.77 8.27
N VAL A 9 -9.48 10.58 8.12
CA VAL A 9 -8.82 9.46 7.43
C VAL A 9 -8.51 9.82 5.97
N THR A 10 -9.43 10.50 5.30
CA THR A 10 -9.26 10.95 3.92
C THR A 10 -8.12 11.97 3.80
N ILE A 11 -8.11 12.98 4.66
CA ILE A 11 -7.03 13.99 4.70
C ILE A 11 -5.70 13.31 5.00
N LEU A 12 -5.65 12.36 5.93
CA LEU A 12 -4.43 11.70 6.32
C LEU A 12 -3.89 10.79 5.21
N MET A 13 -4.73 9.99 4.57
CA MET A 13 -4.31 9.09 3.49
C MET A 13 -4.01 9.84 2.18
N PHE A 14 -4.93 10.69 1.72
CA PHE A 14 -4.80 11.37 0.45
C PHE A 14 -3.87 12.59 0.55
N GLY A 15 -4.05 13.42 1.57
CA GLY A 15 -3.16 14.56 1.83
C GLY A 15 -1.74 14.10 2.15
N GLY A 16 -1.60 13.07 2.97
CA GLY A 16 -0.29 12.47 3.25
C GLY A 16 0.40 11.92 2.00
N LEU A 17 -0.36 11.27 1.10
CA LEU A 17 0.17 10.78 -0.17
C LEU A 17 0.73 11.92 -1.03
N LEU A 18 -0.04 13.00 -1.22
CA LEU A 18 0.37 14.14 -2.03
C LEU A 18 1.63 14.82 -1.46
N LEU A 19 1.68 15.04 -0.15
CA LEU A 19 2.82 15.65 0.51
C LEU A 19 4.07 14.79 0.40
N LEU A 20 3.96 13.48 0.61
CA LEU A 20 5.10 12.58 0.53
C LEU A 20 5.58 12.39 -0.91
N ILE A 21 4.67 12.34 -1.90
CA ILE A 21 5.07 12.28 -3.32
C ILE A 21 5.85 13.52 -3.72
N ALA A 22 5.47 14.70 -3.22
CA ALA A 22 6.16 15.96 -3.51
C ALA A 22 7.63 15.96 -3.07
N THR A 23 8.01 15.10 -2.11
CA THR A 23 9.41 14.93 -1.70
C THR A 23 10.28 14.18 -2.73
N GLY A 24 9.66 13.54 -3.72
CA GLY A 24 10.36 12.70 -4.72
C GLY A 24 10.73 11.30 -4.21
N TYR A 25 10.31 10.91 -3.00
CA TYR A 25 10.58 9.58 -2.46
C TYR A 25 9.85 8.49 -3.26
N PRO A 26 10.40 7.26 -3.39
CA PRO A 26 9.78 6.23 -4.22
C PRO A 26 8.37 5.87 -3.75
N LEU A 27 7.42 5.92 -4.68
CA LEU A 27 5.98 5.78 -4.43
C LEU A 27 5.62 4.50 -3.64
N ALA A 28 6.29 3.39 -3.91
CA ALA A 28 6.03 2.12 -3.23
C ALA A 28 6.18 2.23 -1.71
N PHE A 29 7.23 2.90 -1.22
CA PHE A 29 7.45 3.07 0.22
C PHE A 29 6.45 4.05 0.84
N ILE A 30 6.07 5.09 0.10
CA ILE A 30 5.03 6.04 0.53
C ILE A 30 3.70 5.31 0.74
N LEU A 31 3.28 4.52 -0.24
CA LEU A 31 2.01 3.78 -0.18
C LEU A 31 2.01 2.72 0.93
N ILE A 32 3.11 1.98 1.10
CA ILE A 32 3.25 1.00 2.19
C ILE A 32 3.23 1.72 3.54
N GLY A 33 4.00 2.79 3.71
CA GLY A 33 4.09 3.53 4.95
C GLY A 33 2.76 4.16 5.37
N LEU A 34 2.08 4.84 4.44
CA LEU A 34 0.74 5.39 4.69
C LEU A 34 -0.27 4.30 4.96
N GLY A 35 -0.39 3.29 4.11
CA GLY A 35 -1.37 2.22 4.26
C GLY A 35 -1.19 1.39 5.54
N MET A 36 0.07 1.08 5.90
CA MET A 36 0.38 0.38 7.15
C MET A 36 0.21 1.28 8.36
N GLY A 37 0.65 2.54 8.30
CA GLY A 37 0.51 3.49 9.40
C GLY A 37 -0.96 3.77 9.73
N THR A 38 -1.77 4.11 8.72
CA THR A 38 -3.22 4.31 8.92
C THR A 38 -3.92 3.04 9.32
N GLY A 39 -3.55 1.91 8.71
CA GLY A 39 -4.12 0.62 9.03
C GLY A 39 -3.81 0.16 10.46
N LEU A 40 -2.60 0.43 10.98
CA LEU A 40 -2.26 0.18 12.39
C LEU A 40 -3.08 1.04 13.35
N LEU A 41 -3.30 2.32 13.01
CA LEU A 41 -4.08 3.24 13.86
C LEU A 41 -5.56 2.82 13.96
N LEU A 42 -6.15 2.42 12.83
CA LEU A 42 -7.57 2.07 12.73
C LEU A 42 -7.86 0.62 13.11
N TYR A 43 -7.07 -0.33 12.59
CA TYR A 43 -7.32 -1.77 12.70
C TYR A 43 -6.36 -2.50 13.64
N GLY A 44 -5.34 -1.82 14.18
CA GLY A 44 -4.34 -2.44 15.04
C GLY A 44 -3.54 -3.52 14.31
N THR A 45 -3.21 -4.61 15.00
CA THR A 45 -2.41 -5.71 14.44
C THR A 45 -3.13 -6.48 13.33
N ALA A 46 -4.44 -6.34 13.16
CA ALA A 46 -5.18 -6.98 12.07
C ALA A 46 -4.73 -6.52 10.67
N VAL A 47 -4.12 -5.33 10.58
CA VAL A 47 -3.56 -4.82 9.31
C VAL A 47 -2.46 -5.73 8.75
N PHE A 48 -1.71 -6.45 9.59
CA PHE A 48 -0.66 -7.35 9.12
C PHE A 48 -1.22 -8.55 8.34
N GLU A 49 -2.42 -9.00 8.69
CA GLU A 49 -3.10 -10.06 7.94
C GLU A 49 -3.58 -9.55 6.58
N LEU A 50 -4.17 -8.36 6.56
CA LEU A 50 -4.55 -7.68 5.31
C LEU A 50 -3.33 -7.46 4.40
N PHE A 51 -2.22 -7.00 4.98
CA PHE A 51 -0.98 -6.79 4.23
C PHE A 51 -0.49 -8.10 3.63
N ARG A 52 -0.42 -9.18 4.42
CA ARG A 52 -0.02 -10.51 3.96
C ARG A 52 -0.87 -10.98 2.79
N LEU A 53 -2.20 -10.85 2.90
CA LEU A 53 -3.13 -11.24 1.84
C LEU A 53 -2.92 -10.45 0.55
N ARG A 54 -2.70 -9.13 0.65
CA ARG A 54 -2.44 -8.26 -0.50
C ARG A 54 -1.08 -8.53 -1.14
N SER A 55 -0.05 -8.75 -0.34
CA SER A 55 1.28 -9.14 -0.84
C SER A 55 1.22 -10.46 -1.61
N TYR A 56 0.51 -11.46 -1.07
CA TYR A 56 0.32 -12.73 -1.77
C TYR A 56 -0.39 -12.55 -3.12
N GLY A 57 -1.48 -11.76 -3.15
CA GLY A 57 -2.20 -11.49 -4.41
C GLY A 57 -1.34 -10.79 -5.47
N ILE A 58 -0.43 -9.91 -5.04
CA ILE A 58 0.53 -9.25 -5.95
C ILE A 58 1.54 -10.27 -6.47
N LEU A 59 2.13 -11.10 -5.60
CA LEU A 59 3.08 -12.14 -5.99
C LEU A 59 2.47 -13.18 -6.95
N ALA A 60 1.19 -13.50 -6.76
CA ALA A 60 0.44 -14.41 -7.62
C ALA A 60 -0.09 -13.75 -8.91
N SER A 61 0.19 -12.46 -9.15
CA SER A 61 -0.29 -11.76 -10.33
C SER A 61 0.44 -12.17 -11.61
N PHE A 62 -0.25 -12.08 -12.74
CA PHE A 62 0.34 -12.32 -14.07
C PHE A 62 1.47 -11.35 -14.42
N ILE A 63 1.59 -10.20 -13.73
CA ILE A 63 2.67 -9.24 -13.95
C ILE A 63 4.03 -9.89 -13.65
N PHE A 64 4.17 -10.55 -12.50
CA PHE A 64 5.42 -11.23 -12.15
C PHE A 64 5.64 -12.50 -12.95
N MET A 65 4.56 -13.19 -13.37
CA MET A 65 4.66 -14.33 -14.29
C MET A 65 5.13 -13.90 -15.69
N ALA A 66 4.74 -12.71 -16.14
CA ALA A 66 5.13 -12.18 -17.44
C ALA A 66 6.63 -11.82 -17.52
N VAL A 67 7.29 -11.47 -16.41
CA VAL A 67 8.72 -11.11 -16.38
C VAL A 67 9.63 -12.21 -16.95
N PRO A 68 9.60 -13.47 -16.46
CA PRO A 68 10.38 -14.55 -17.06
C PRO A 68 9.85 -14.97 -18.44
N LEU A 69 8.53 -14.85 -18.66
CA LEU A 69 7.92 -15.22 -19.94
C LEU A 69 8.23 -14.23 -21.07
N PHE A 70 8.66 -13.02 -20.75
CA PHE A 70 9.04 -11.99 -21.72
C PHE A 70 10.14 -12.47 -22.68
N VAL A 71 11.05 -13.33 -22.20
CA VAL A 71 12.12 -13.96 -23.01
C VAL A 71 11.54 -14.92 -24.06
N PHE A 72 10.36 -15.49 -23.82
CA PHE A 72 9.68 -16.43 -24.71
C PHE A 72 8.65 -15.75 -25.65
N MET A 73 8.50 -14.42 -25.62
CA MET A 73 7.56 -13.67 -26.47
C MET A 73 8.15 -13.27 -27.85
N GLY A 74 9.24 -13.92 -28.27
CA GLY A 74 9.88 -13.73 -29.58
C GLY A 74 9.09 -14.36 -30.73
#